data_AF-A0A954XXN9-F1
#
_entry.id   AF-A0A954XXN9-F1
#
_cell.length_a   1.000
_cell.length_b   1.000
_cell.length_c   1.000
_cell.angle_alpha   90.00
_cell.angle_beta   90.00
_cell.angle_gamma   90.00
#
_symmetry.space_group_name_H-M   'P 1'
#
loop_
_entity.id
_entity.type
_entity.pdbx_description
1 polymer ?
#
loop_
_entity_poly.entity_id
_entity_poly.type
_entity_poly.pdbx_seq_one_letter_code
_entity_poly.pdbx_strand_id
1 'polypeptide(L)'
;AALLVGRVFCAGVCPLGAIQDLVVLRPKQLPAAVDRWGGKFRYVYLVAAVALAVQPAASRQFLICRFDPFVGFFRLTGPATMLALGLALLAIGTVIGRPYCRFLCPYGALLGVASRFAWKPVQITPDEELDCGLCTEACPFGAIHNMRADKATCLACARCFAHCPRQQYAWGEIELYEIEQLAAPKATPKLPLVEEPVA
;
A
#
# COMPACT_ATOMS: atom_id res chain seq x y z
N ALA A 1 -9.55 7.94 12.62
CA ALA A 1 -8.27 7.50 12.02
C ALA A 1 -8.06 8.04 10.60
N ALA A 2 -8.96 7.71 9.64
CA ALA A 2 -8.84 8.12 8.24
C ALA A 2 -8.63 9.62 7.99
N LEU A 3 -9.38 10.46 8.70
CA LEU A 3 -9.33 11.92 8.62
C LEU A 3 -8.13 12.54 9.36
N LEU A 4 -7.50 11.79 10.26
CA LEU A 4 -6.39 12.30 11.07
C LEU A 4 -5.04 11.92 10.45
N VAL A 5 -4.86 10.65 10.09
CA VAL A 5 -3.56 10.07 9.68
C VAL A 5 -3.65 9.35 8.33
N GLY A 6 -4.74 9.54 7.58
CA GLY A 6 -4.96 8.85 6.31
C GLY A 6 -5.27 7.36 6.49
N ARG A 7 -4.87 6.53 5.52
CA ARG A 7 -5.28 5.12 5.43
C ARG A 7 -4.51 4.14 6.34
N VAL A 8 -3.94 4.61 7.45
CA VAL A 8 -3.15 3.79 8.40
C VAL A 8 -3.88 2.55 8.92
N PHE A 9 -5.21 2.59 8.98
CA PHE A 9 -6.03 1.43 9.36
C PHE A 9 -5.79 0.22 8.45
N CYS A 10 -5.64 0.44 7.13
CA CYS A 10 -5.40 -0.64 6.19
C CYS A 10 -4.05 -1.33 6.45
N ALA A 11 -3.05 -0.60 6.95
CA ALA A 11 -1.73 -1.13 7.23
C ALA A 11 -1.65 -1.80 8.61
N GLY A 12 -2.17 -1.17 9.66
CA GLY A 12 -1.95 -1.60 11.05
C GLY A 12 -3.05 -2.44 11.70
N VAL A 13 -4.30 -2.34 11.23
CA VAL A 13 -5.46 -2.97 11.92
C VAL A 13 -6.20 -3.97 11.04
N CYS A 14 -6.21 -3.76 9.73
CA CYS A 14 -6.96 -4.61 8.80
C CYS A 14 -6.27 -5.99 8.63
N PRO A 15 -6.89 -7.10 9.07
CA PRO A 15 -6.27 -8.42 8.97
C PRO A 15 -6.11 -8.88 7.51
N LEU A 16 -7.00 -8.45 6.61
CA LEU A 16 -6.85 -8.72 5.17
C LEU A 16 -5.65 -8.00 4.55
N GLY A 17 -5.36 -6.80 5.05
CA GLY A 17 -4.17 -6.06 4.68
C GLY A 17 -2.91 -6.81 5.08
N ALA A 18 -2.89 -7.32 6.30
CA ALA A 18 -1.78 -8.11 6.84
C ALA A 18 -1.56 -9.41 6.04
N ILE A 19 -2.62 -10.17 5.74
CA ILE A 19 -2.50 -11.41 4.94
C ILE A 19 -1.95 -11.11 3.55
N GLN A 20 -2.41 -10.03 2.90
CA GLN A 20 -1.88 -9.66 1.59
C GLN A 20 -0.41 -9.23 1.67
N ASP A 21 0.00 -8.48 2.69
CA ASP A 21 1.40 -8.09 2.85
C ASP A 21 2.31 -9.28 3.18
N LEU A 22 1.79 -10.32 3.85
CA LEU A 22 2.54 -11.55 4.12
C LEU A 22 2.83 -12.36 2.85
N VAL A 23 1.92 -12.33 1.88
CA VAL A 23 2.03 -13.10 0.62
C VAL A 23 2.82 -12.33 -0.45
N VAL A 24 3.07 -11.03 -0.26
CA VAL A 24 3.85 -10.21 -1.19
C VAL A 24 5.31 -10.63 -1.17
N LEU A 25 5.80 -11.16 -2.29
CA LEU A 25 7.21 -11.56 -2.44
C LEU A 25 8.03 -10.49 -3.18
N ARG A 26 7.53 -10.05 -4.34
CA ARG A 26 8.23 -9.11 -5.23
C ARG A 26 7.20 -8.13 -5.79
N PRO A 27 6.83 -7.09 -5.02
CA PRO A 27 5.79 -6.20 -5.46
C PRO A 27 6.30 -5.38 -6.65
N LYS A 28 5.66 -5.52 -7.81
CA LYS A 28 5.94 -4.73 -9.00
C LYS A 28 5.04 -3.50 -9.05
N GLN A 29 5.61 -2.39 -9.49
CA GLN A 29 4.82 -1.22 -9.84
C GLN A 29 4.00 -1.52 -11.10
N LEU A 30 2.71 -1.22 -11.05
CA LEU A 30 1.84 -1.36 -12.21
C LEU A 30 1.96 -0.14 -13.14
N PRO A 31 1.74 -0.30 -14.44
CA PRO A 31 1.62 0.84 -15.35
C PRO A 31 0.53 1.79 -14.86
N ALA A 32 0.80 3.10 -14.89
CA ALA A 32 -0.10 4.13 -14.35
C ALA A 32 -1.53 4.06 -14.92
N ALA A 33 -1.68 3.62 -16.19
CA ALA A 33 -2.98 3.39 -16.80
C ALA A 33 -3.78 2.30 -16.08
N VAL A 34 -3.18 1.12 -15.84
CA VAL A 34 -3.86 -0.01 -15.19
C VAL A 34 -4.26 0.37 -13.77
N ASP A 35 -3.40 1.08 -13.05
CA ASP A 35 -3.71 1.51 -11.70
C ASP A 35 -4.85 2.54 -11.65
N ARG A 36 -4.83 3.52 -12.56
CA ARG A 36 -5.87 4.54 -12.64
C ARG A 36 -7.23 3.93 -12.99
N TRP A 37 -7.27 2.99 -13.93
CA TRP A 37 -8.50 2.31 -14.36
C TRP A 37 -9.00 1.31 -13.32
N GLY A 38 -8.12 0.41 -12.85
CA GLY A 38 -8.45 -0.54 -11.79
C GLY A 38 -8.87 0.18 -10.50
N GLY A 39 -8.24 1.31 -10.18
CA GLY A 39 -8.58 2.12 -9.02
C GLY A 39 -9.97 2.78 -9.10
N LYS A 40 -10.58 2.88 -10.29
CA LYS A 40 -11.99 3.29 -10.43
C LYS A 40 -12.96 2.16 -10.08
N PHE A 41 -12.54 0.90 -10.27
CA PHE A 41 -13.38 -0.27 -10.05
C PHE A 41 -13.93 -0.32 -8.61
N ARG A 42 -13.11 -0.01 -7.60
CA ARG A 42 -13.57 0.05 -6.19
C ARG A 42 -14.69 1.06 -5.96
N TYR A 43 -14.71 2.17 -6.71
CA TYR A 43 -15.77 3.18 -6.60
C TYR A 43 -17.04 2.73 -7.30
N VAL A 44 -16.92 2.09 -8.48
CA VAL A 44 -18.06 1.47 -9.17
C VAL A 44 -18.68 0.39 -8.29
N TYR A 45 -17.85 -0.46 -7.69
CA TYR A 45 -18.27 -1.49 -6.75
C TYR A 45 -18.98 -0.90 -5.52
N LEU A 46 -18.42 0.16 -4.94
CA LEU A 46 -19.05 0.88 -3.81
C LEU A 46 -20.42 1.46 -4.19
N VAL A 47 -20.53 2.14 -5.34
CA VAL A 47 -21.80 2.73 -5.80
C VAL A 47 -22.83 1.65 -6.07
N ALA A 48 -22.45 0.56 -6.73
CA ALA A 48 -23.34 -0.58 -6.97
C ALA A 48 -23.82 -1.22 -5.66
N ALA A 49 -22.90 -1.41 -4.69
CA ALA A 49 -23.24 -1.95 -3.37
C ALA A 49 -24.23 -1.05 -2.62
N VAL A 50 -24.05 0.27 -2.64
CA VAL A 50 -24.97 1.22 -2.01
C VAL A 50 -26.31 1.24 -2.74
N ALA A 51 -26.33 1.29 -4.07
CA ALA A 51 -27.56 1.33 -4.87
C ALA A 51 -28.45 0.12 -4.60
N LEU A 52 -27.88 -1.09 -4.56
CA LEU A 52 -28.61 -2.34 -4.28
C LEU A 52 -29.01 -2.47 -2.81
N ALA A 53 -28.29 -1.82 -1.89
CA ALA A 53 -28.65 -1.78 -0.48
C ALA A 53 -29.85 -0.85 -0.19
N VAL A 54 -29.98 0.26 -0.92
CA VAL A 54 -31.08 1.24 -0.76
C VAL A 54 -32.42 0.72 -1.31
N GLN A 55 -32.41 -0.33 -2.13
CA GLN A 55 -33.63 -0.91 -2.70
C GLN A 55 -34.62 -1.41 -1.62
N PRO A 56 -35.93 -1.51 -1.96
CA PRO A 56 -36.96 -2.01 -1.06
C PRO A 56 -36.60 -3.39 -0.50
N ALA A 57 -37.04 -3.66 0.74
CA ALA A 57 -36.64 -4.84 1.51
C ALA A 57 -36.87 -6.18 0.78
N ALA A 58 -37.89 -6.26 -0.08
CA ALA A 58 -38.19 -7.44 -0.90
C ALA A 58 -37.15 -7.74 -1.99
N SER A 59 -36.34 -6.76 -2.39
CA SER A 59 -35.37 -6.84 -3.50
C SER A 59 -33.94 -6.52 -3.07
N ARG A 60 -33.69 -6.34 -1.77
CA ARG A 60 -32.39 -5.88 -1.27
C ARG A 60 -31.33 -6.95 -1.49
N GLN A 61 -30.36 -6.64 -2.34
CA GLN A 61 -29.23 -7.53 -2.63
C GLN A 61 -27.96 -6.99 -1.97
N PHE A 62 -27.44 -7.73 -0.99
CA PHE A 62 -26.15 -7.40 -0.37
C PHE A 62 -25.00 -7.94 -1.23
N LEU A 63 -24.65 -7.18 -2.26
CA LEU A 63 -23.58 -7.52 -3.21
C LEU A 63 -22.24 -7.80 -2.50
N ILE A 64 -21.97 -7.07 -1.41
CA ILE A 64 -20.81 -7.28 -0.53
C ILE A 64 -20.81 -8.70 0.05
N CYS A 65 -21.92 -9.18 0.59
CA CYS A 65 -21.98 -10.51 1.20
C CYS A 65 -21.79 -11.67 0.21
N ARG A 66 -21.96 -11.42 -1.09
CA ARG A 66 -21.87 -12.44 -2.15
C ARG A 66 -20.56 -12.42 -2.92
N PHE A 67 -19.92 -11.26 -3.07
CA PHE A 67 -18.69 -11.11 -3.84
C PHE A 67 -17.45 -10.79 -3.00
N ASP A 68 -17.62 -10.47 -1.71
CA ASP A 68 -16.48 -10.21 -0.85
C ASP A 68 -15.84 -11.53 -0.37
N PRO A 69 -14.64 -11.89 -0.88
CA PRO A 69 -13.93 -13.09 -0.45
C PRO A 69 -13.56 -13.06 1.04
N PHE A 70 -13.51 -11.87 1.66
CA PHE A 70 -13.21 -11.70 3.09
C PHE A 70 -14.27 -12.38 3.96
N VAL A 71 -15.56 -12.19 3.63
CA VAL A 71 -16.65 -12.81 4.38
C VAL A 71 -16.59 -14.34 4.28
N GLY A 72 -16.28 -14.86 3.09
CA GLY A 72 -16.13 -16.29 2.85
C GLY A 72 -14.93 -16.90 3.60
N PHE A 73 -13.80 -16.20 3.61
CA PHE A 73 -12.56 -16.65 4.27
C PHE A 73 -12.70 -16.69 5.79
N PHE A 74 -13.22 -15.63 6.42
CA PHE A 74 -13.35 -15.57 7.89
C PHE A 74 -14.48 -16.46 8.43
N ARG A 75 -15.52 -16.73 7.63
CA ARG A 75 -16.60 -17.62 8.05
C ARG A 75 -16.34 -19.10 7.77
N LEU A 76 -15.29 -19.45 7.02
CA LEU A 76 -14.94 -20.82 6.59
C LEU A 76 -16.11 -21.62 5.97
N THR A 77 -17.19 -20.94 5.59
CA THR A 77 -18.48 -21.53 5.17
C THR A 77 -19.02 -20.83 3.91
N GLY A 78 -18.14 -20.16 3.16
CA GLY A 78 -18.49 -19.53 1.90
C GLY A 78 -18.61 -20.54 0.74
N PRO A 79 -19.42 -20.23 -0.29
CA PRO A 79 -19.46 -21.03 -1.52
C PRO A 79 -18.08 -21.10 -2.17
N ALA A 80 -17.77 -22.22 -2.83
CA ALA A 80 -16.45 -22.52 -3.39
C ALA A 80 -15.92 -21.42 -4.32
N THR A 81 -16.82 -20.74 -5.04
CA THR A 81 -16.48 -19.62 -5.93
C THR A 81 -15.90 -18.42 -5.19
N MET A 82 -16.37 -18.11 -3.97
CA MET A 82 -15.84 -17.00 -3.16
C MET A 82 -14.46 -17.33 -2.61
N LEU A 83 -14.25 -18.57 -2.18
CA LEU A 83 -12.94 -19.05 -1.74
C LEU A 83 -11.93 -19.05 -2.89
N ALA A 84 -12.34 -19.53 -4.08
CA ALA A 84 -11.52 -19.48 -5.29
C ALA A 84 -11.15 -18.05 -5.68
N LEU A 85 -12.08 -17.10 -5.59
CA LEU A 85 -11.81 -15.67 -5.86
C LEU A 85 -10.81 -15.10 -4.85
N GLY A 86 -10.97 -15.42 -3.56
CA GLY A 86 -10.03 -15.01 -2.51
C GLY A 86 -8.62 -15.55 -2.74
N LEU A 87 -8.51 -16.84 -3.06
CA LEU A 87 -7.23 -17.47 -3.37
C LEU A 87 -6.59 -16.88 -4.63
N ALA A 88 -7.38 -16.63 -5.68
CA ALA A 88 -6.89 -15.99 -6.90
C ALA A 88 -6.36 -14.57 -6.60
N LEU A 89 -7.04 -13.79 -5.76
CA LEU A 89 -6.58 -12.47 -5.34
C LEU A 89 -5.28 -12.54 -4.51
N LEU A 90 -5.13 -13.54 -3.64
CA LEU A 90 -3.89 -13.76 -2.89
C LEU A 90 -2.74 -14.17 -3.83
N ALA A 91 -3.01 -15.04 -4.80
CA ALA A 91 -2.03 -15.44 -5.82
C ALA A 91 -1.57 -14.23 -6.65
N ILE A 92 -2.50 -13.38 -7.10
CA ILE A 92 -2.18 -12.12 -7.78
C ILE A 92 -1.40 -11.17 -6.84
N GLY A 93 -1.73 -11.22 -5.55
CA GLY A 93 -1.09 -10.45 -4.47
C GLY A 93 0.41 -10.69 -4.30
N THR A 94 0.93 -11.82 -4.79
CA THR A 94 2.37 -12.12 -4.74
C THR A 94 3.22 -11.14 -5.55
N VAL A 95 2.66 -10.64 -6.66
CA VAL A 95 3.32 -9.70 -7.59
C VAL A 95 2.72 -8.30 -7.48
N ILE A 96 1.41 -8.19 -7.29
CA ILE A 96 0.72 -6.92 -7.17
C ILE A 96 0.52 -6.63 -5.69
N GLY A 97 1.11 -5.56 -5.17
CA GLY A 97 0.89 -5.17 -3.78
C GLY A 97 -0.61 -4.92 -3.50
N ARG A 98 -1.17 -5.64 -2.52
CA ARG A 98 -2.53 -5.46 -1.97
C ARG A 98 -3.65 -5.27 -3.03
N PRO A 99 -3.85 -6.22 -3.95
CA PRO A 99 -4.74 -6.04 -5.11
C PRO A 99 -6.20 -5.85 -4.70
N TYR A 100 -6.64 -6.51 -3.62
CA TYR A 100 -8.00 -6.36 -3.13
C TYR A 100 -8.25 -4.96 -2.57
N CYS A 101 -7.35 -4.45 -1.72
CA CYS A 101 -7.47 -3.09 -1.16
C CYS A 101 -7.33 -2.00 -2.24
N ARG A 102 -6.58 -2.29 -3.31
CA ARG A 102 -6.34 -1.37 -4.43
C ARG A 102 -7.54 -1.26 -5.37
N PHE A 103 -8.19 -2.39 -5.69
CA PHE A 103 -9.18 -2.47 -6.78
C PHE A 103 -10.60 -2.85 -6.37
N LEU A 104 -10.79 -3.66 -5.33
CA LEU A 104 -12.10 -4.24 -5.01
C LEU A 104 -12.73 -3.70 -3.72
N CYS A 105 -11.91 -3.32 -2.74
CA CYS A 105 -12.37 -3.03 -1.39
C CYS A 105 -13.26 -1.76 -1.32
N PRO A 106 -14.55 -1.87 -0.93
CA PRO A 106 -15.44 -0.72 -0.79
C PRO A 106 -15.02 0.18 0.38
N TYR A 107 -14.51 -0.42 1.46
CA TYR A 107 -13.95 0.32 2.59
C TYR A 107 -12.70 1.12 2.19
N GLY A 108 -11.86 0.55 1.32
CA GLY A 108 -10.70 1.25 0.74
C GLY A 108 -11.11 2.44 -0.13
N ALA A 109 -12.25 2.38 -0.83
CA ALA A 109 -12.78 3.51 -1.59
C ALA A 109 -13.21 4.65 -0.67
N LEU A 110 -13.96 4.35 0.40
CA LEU A 110 -14.41 5.32 1.40
C LEU A 110 -13.23 5.98 2.12
N LEU A 111 -12.29 5.17 2.62
CA LEU A 111 -11.07 5.67 3.26
C LEU A 111 -10.24 6.52 2.31
N GLY A 112 -10.26 6.21 1.01
CA GLY A 112 -9.61 7.03 -0.01
C GLY A 112 -10.12 8.44 -0.10
N VAL A 113 -11.44 8.59 -0.13
CA VAL A 113 -12.06 9.91 -0.15
C VAL A 113 -11.76 10.64 1.16
N ALA A 114 -11.92 9.97 2.31
CA ALA A 114 -11.64 10.57 3.61
C ALA A 114 -10.17 10.99 3.76
N SER A 115 -9.22 10.18 3.27
CA SER A 115 -7.78 10.44 3.37
C SER A 115 -7.32 11.67 2.59
N ARG A 116 -8.06 12.11 1.56
CA ARG A 116 -7.78 13.38 0.86
C ARG A 116 -7.83 14.58 1.80
N PHE A 117 -8.73 14.51 2.79
CA PHE A 117 -8.91 15.52 3.83
C PHE A 117 -8.08 15.22 5.08
N ALA A 118 -7.11 14.30 5.01
CA ALA A 118 -6.28 14.00 6.15
C ALA A 118 -5.44 15.22 6.57
N TRP A 119 -5.55 15.58 7.85
CA TRP A 119 -4.81 16.70 8.44
C TRP A 119 -3.31 16.40 8.46
N LYS A 120 -2.90 15.22 8.95
CA LYS A 120 -1.51 14.77 8.95
C LYS A 120 -1.33 13.60 7.97
N PRO A 121 -1.06 13.86 6.68
CA PRO A 121 -0.76 12.80 5.73
C PRO A 121 0.57 12.12 6.07
N VAL A 122 0.81 10.95 5.47
CA VAL A 122 2.14 10.32 5.52
C VAL A 122 3.13 11.22 4.81
N GLN A 123 4.16 11.67 5.53
CA GLN A 123 5.25 12.50 5.00
C GLN A 123 6.57 11.76 5.18
N ILE A 124 7.39 11.76 4.13
CA ILE A 124 8.72 11.15 4.12
C ILE A 124 9.68 12.33 4.28
N THR A 125 10.41 12.38 5.40
CA THR A 125 11.47 13.36 5.75
C THR A 125 11.36 14.74 5.08
N PRO A 126 10.38 15.59 5.46
CA PRO A 126 10.13 16.87 4.79
C PRO A 126 11.21 17.92 5.00
N ASP A 127 12.00 17.84 6.08
CA ASP A 127 12.98 18.86 6.47
C ASP A 127 14.42 18.50 6.04
N GLU A 128 14.64 17.26 5.57
CA GLU A 128 15.95 16.68 5.28
C GLU A 128 15.88 15.78 4.02
N GLU A 129 15.37 16.34 2.93
CA GLU A 129 15.16 15.63 1.67
C GLU A 129 16.48 15.47 0.88
N LEU A 130 16.79 14.24 0.45
CA LEU A 130 17.99 13.89 -0.31
C LEU A 130 17.77 13.77 -1.82
N ASP A 131 16.52 13.94 -2.29
CA ASP A 131 16.07 13.79 -3.69
C ASP A 131 16.63 12.53 -4.41
N CYS A 132 16.82 11.44 -3.67
CA CYS A 132 17.49 10.23 -4.15
C CYS A 132 16.56 9.28 -4.95
N GLY A 133 15.24 9.54 -4.98
CA GLY A 133 14.26 8.73 -5.73
C GLY A 133 13.94 7.34 -5.14
N LEU A 134 14.72 6.83 -4.17
CA LEU A 134 14.59 5.49 -3.59
C LEU A 134 13.18 5.20 -3.04
N CYS A 135 12.53 6.20 -2.44
CA CYS A 135 11.18 6.03 -1.91
C CYS A 135 10.16 5.76 -3.03
N THR A 136 10.32 6.41 -4.19
CA THR A 136 9.47 6.24 -5.37
C THR A 136 9.61 4.84 -5.94
N GLU A 137 10.82 4.30 -6.00
CA GLU A 137 11.10 2.93 -6.45
C GLU A 137 10.56 1.89 -5.47
N ALA A 138 10.73 2.12 -4.17
CA ALA A 138 10.23 1.24 -3.11
C ALA A 138 8.69 1.21 -2.99
N CYS A 139 7.98 2.20 -3.53
CA CYS A 139 6.53 2.28 -3.43
C CYS A 139 5.83 1.34 -4.44
N PRO A 140 5.18 0.23 -4.00
CA PRO A 140 4.52 -0.69 -4.93
C PRO A 140 3.21 -0.13 -5.50
N PHE A 141 2.72 0.97 -4.93
CA PHE A 141 1.50 1.64 -5.31
C PHE A 141 1.73 2.80 -6.27
N GLY A 142 2.98 3.22 -6.51
CA GLY A 142 3.27 4.41 -7.31
C GLY A 142 2.63 5.68 -6.75
N ALA A 143 2.45 5.74 -5.42
CA ALA A 143 1.74 6.82 -4.75
C ALA A 143 2.65 8.01 -4.39
N ILE A 144 3.90 8.05 -4.86
CA ILE A 144 4.86 9.10 -4.51
C ILE A 144 5.11 9.96 -5.75
N HIS A 145 4.93 11.26 -5.59
CA HIS A 145 5.16 12.28 -6.62
C HIS A 145 5.93 13.43 -6.00
N ASN A 146 7.03 13.88 -6.62
CA ASN A 146 7.91 14.92 -6.08
C ASN A 146 8.27 14.64 -4.61
N MET A 147 8.67 13.39 -4.34
CA MET A 147 9.04 12.85 -3.02
C MET A 147 7.97 12.96 -1.92
N ARG A 148 6.73 13.26 -2.30
CA ARG A 148 5.57 13.35 -1.40
C ARG A 148 4.57 12.25 -1.71
N ALA A 149 4.03 11.62 -0.67
CA ALA A 149 3.00 10.62 -0.83
C ALA A 149 1.64 11.28 -1.13
N ASP A 150 0.98 10.87 -2.22
CA ASP A 150 -0.41 11.22 -2.50
C ASP A 150 -1.32 10.65 -1.41
N LYS A 151 -2.02 11.55 -0.72
CA LYS A 151 -2.92 11.21 0.37
C LYS A 151 -4.00 10.21 -0.06
N ALA A 152 -4.49 10.37 -1.30
CA ALA A 152 -5.58 9.55 -1.80
C ALA A 152 -5.14 8.13 -2.12
N THR A 153 -3.91 7.92 -2.60
CA THR A 153 -3.46 6.62 -3.11
C THR A 153 -2.57 5.87 -2.12
N CYS A 154 -1.89 6.59 -1.23
CA CYS A 154 -1.02 5.99 -0.22
C CYS A 154 -1.79 5.09 0.76
N LEU A 155 -1.39 3.82 0.82
CA LEU A 155 -1.94 2.81 1.75
C LEU A 155 -1.17 2.73 3.08
N ALA A 156 -0.24 3.65 3.32
CA ALA A 156 0.55 3.74 4.56
C ALA A 156 1.28 2.44 4.96
N CYS A 157 1.80 1.68 3.98
CA CYS A 157 2.51 0.42 4.24
C CYS A 157 3.94 0.57 4.79
N ALA A 158 4.42 1.80 4.99
CA ALA A 158 5.75 2.14 5.49
C ALA A 158 6.99 1.58 4.73
N ARG A 159 6.82 0.88 3.60
CA ARG A 159 7.96 0.41 2.77
C ARG A 159 8.92 1.52 2.33
N CYS A 160 8.41 2.74 2.12
CA CYS A 160 9.23 3.90 1.78
C CYS A 160 10.17 4.33 2.93
N PHE A 161 9.74 4.18 4.19
CA PHE A 161 10.59 4.46 5.36
C PHE A 161 11.67 3.40 5.52
N ALA A 162 11.32 2.11 5.30
CA ALA A 162 12.28 1.01 5.39
C ALA A 162 13.42 1.07 4.35
N HIS A 163 13.20 1.74 3.20
CA HIS A 163 14.22 1.92 2.16
C HIS A 163 14.81 3.34 2.13
N CYS A 164 14.48 4.19 3.12
CA CYS A 164 14.98 5.56 3.18
C CYS A 164 16.26 5.59 4.02
N PRO A 165 17.43 5.90 3.44
CA PRO A 165 18.69 5.94 4.18
C PRO A 165 18.64 6.92 5.36
N ARG A 166 18.01 8.07 5.17
CA ARG A 166 17.88 9.06 6.25
C ARG A 166 17.08 8.53 7.44
N GLN A 167 16.03 7.76 7.16
CA GLN A 167 15.22 7.14 8.20
C GLN A 167 15.98 6.01 8.91
N GLN A 168 16.74 5.21 8.16
CA GLN A 168 17.58 4.14 8.70
C GLN A 168 18.67 4.71 9.62
N TYR A 169 19.28 5.82 9.25
CA TYR A 169 20.23 6.54 10.10
C TYR A 169 19.57 7.06 11.39
N ALA A 170 18.37 7.64 11.27
CA ALA A 170 17.63 8.10 12.45
C ALA A 170 17.25 6.95 13.40
N TRP A 171 17.19 5.71 12.90
CA TRP A 171 17.00 4.48 13.68
C TRP A 171 18.33 3.84 14.15
N GLY A 172 19.48 4.38 13.74
CA GLY A 172 20.80 3.84 14.07
C GLY A 172 21.19 2.58 13.30
N GLU A 173 20.55 2.29 12.16
CA GLU A 173 20.82 1.10 11.33
C GLU A 173 22.00 1.30 10.37
N ILE A 174 22.32 2.54 10.01
CA ILE A 174 23.41 2.92 9.09
C ILE A 174 24.15 4.15 9.64
N GLU A 175 25.39 4.40 9.20
CA GLU A 175 26.18 5.54 9.66
C GLU A 175 26.02 6.79 8.76
N LEU A 176 26.34 7.99 9.27
CA LEU A 176 26.23 9.26 8.51
C LEU A 176 27.04 9.24 7.20
N TYR A 177 28.20 8.57 7.19
CA TYR A 177 29.08 8.54 6.03
C TYR A 177 28.40 7.87 4.82
N GLU A 178 27.53 6.88 5.05
CA GLU A 178 26.79 6.19 3.99
C GLU A 178 25.71 7.09 3.37
N ILE A 179 25.11 7.98 4.16
CA ILE A 179 24.15 8.97 3.66
C ILE A 179 24.85 10.01 2.77
N GLU A 180 26.01 10.51 3.19
CA GLU A 180 26.78 11.50 2.41
C GLU A 180 27.22 10.95 1.05
N GLN A 181 27.58 9.66 0.99
CA GLN A 181 27.91 9.00 -0.28
C GLN A 181 26.69 8.82 -1.19
N LEU A 182 25.50 8.59 -0.64
CA LEU A 182 24.25 8.49 -1.39
C LEU A 182 23.71 9.85 -1.85
N ALA A 183 24.02 10.92 -1.10
CA ALA A 183 23.70 12.31 -1.43
C ALA A 183 24.67 12.92 -2.46
N ALA A 184 25.88 12.36 -2.58
CA ALA A 184 26.86 12.81 -3.56
C ALA A 184 26.40 12.47 -4.99
N PRO A 185 26.50 13.40 -5.95
CA PRO A 185 26.04 13.18 -7.32
C PRO A 185 26.86 12.08 -7.99
N LYS A 186 26.29 10.87 -8.10
CA LYS A 186 26.77 9.70 -8.88
C LYS A 186 28.27 9.72 -9.20
N ALA A 187 29.12 9.70 -8.19
CA ALA A 187 30.52 9.30 -8.35
C ALA A 187 30.64 7.90 -7.73
N THR A 188 30.88 6.90 -8.57
CA THR A 188 31.16 5.51 -8.18
C THR A 188 32.09 5.45 -6.96
N PRO A 189 31.70 4.85 -5.84
CA PRO A 189 32.65 4.60 -4.77
C PRO A 189 33.47 3.38 -5.16
N LYS A 190 34.76 3.58 -5.40
CA LYS A 190 35.74 2.50 -5.25
C LYS A 190 35.66 2.07 -3.78
N LEU A 191 35.21 0.84 -3.55
CA LEU A 191 35.29 0.16 -2.27
C LEU A 191 36.74 0.26 -1.74
N PRO A 192 37.00 0.86 -0.56
CA PRO A 192 38.17 0.47 0.19
C PRO A 192 37.78 -0.78 0.98
N LEU A 193 38.47 -1.89 0.68
CA LEU A 193 38.53 -3.06 1.54
C LEU A 193 39.02 -2.59 2.92
N VAL A 194 38.16 -2.58 3.92
CA VAL A 194 38.62 -2.52 5.32
C VAL A 194 38.79 -3.96 5.77
N GLU A 195 40.05 -4.37 5.77
CA GLU A 195 40.53 -5.61 6.38
C GLU A 195 40.31 -5.54 7.90
N GLU A 196 39.61 -6.53 8.47
CA GLU A 196 39.67 -6.80 9.91
C GLU A 196 40.85 -7.75 10.17
N PRO A 197 41.91 -7.36 10.90
CA PRO A 197 42.76 -8.32 11.58
C PRO A 197 42.10 -8.67 12.92
N VAL A 198 41.50 -9.86 12.97
CA VAL A 198 41.17 -10.55 14.23
C VAL A 198 42.49 -10.89 14.93
N ALA A 199 42.71 -10.29 16.10
CA ALA A 199 43.75 -10.65 17.05
C ALA A 199 43.12 -10.89 18.43
#